data_AF-A0A416HSI9-F1
#
_entry.id   AF-A0A416HSI9-F1
#
_cell.length_a   1.000
_cell.length_b   1.000
_cell.length_c   1.000
_cell.angle_alpha   90.00
_cell.angle_beta   90.00
_cell.angle_gamma   90.00
#
_symmetry.space_group_name_H-M   'P 1'
#
loop_
_entity.id
_entity.type
_entity.pdbx_description
1 polymer ?
#
loop_
_entity_poly.entity_id
_entity_poly.type
_entity_poly.pdbx_seq_one_letter_code
_entity_poly.pdbx_strand_id
1 'polypeptide(L)'
;MIRERMRIDRFRTWIGMAVLLLAFAVSPAVRVQAAQITIDGDPQEWTGVDMQNSSDSAVAKWAVMQDDDYVYFYVQQNGGNEYYLPISNTNIDIKYASGQGGSNTQIRFTYMMQEFKNAWYGDITGVKKAYAPSKEANKYEIEFAIPKSFFSEDDYTITYGGISVKSSDIKHVKDHEQPTPTAAVYQGITIDGTFTDWDSISKKKIDDRWIDETAAVFDGDYLYLYVKEKENGSATGAGERGNGKYTIYTDLGRHTTFQIRKDYIEGIDGAKVSYSNKRYEIAIPASALRQYKDTISFGYYMRDDMLLDDIANLKEDTETDKTFNKIVYDGKYSDWDYYPHQLIQYSTSGGTGNDAEAALYVEGTTLYGHVLSMLHMNEKEFQPFALRLNENDETTMGLRLVTVDKNGNINKDCKINNLDAGTYEYYLWDLNSGSSATNINDDDAPIYGRMYLTVRQTADGKSISDEMEFEVDLEKLAKHFDLDPTDLKMIQAKYINIGNEWVSIAGTSTGTWMGISLCGLSVLAVLWFRRKRAKVV
;
A
#
# COMPACT_ATOMS: atom_id res chain seq x y z
N MET A 1 -24.21 55.76 -10.74
CA MET A 1 -23.94 56.31 -9.39
C MET A 1 -24.52 55.30 -8.39
N ILE A 2 -23.64 54.49 -7.76
CA ILE A 2 -23.76 53.93 -6.39
C ILE A 2 -24.94 52.96 -6.14
N ARG A 3 -24.85 51.79 -5.50
CA ARG A 3 -23.85 50.82 -5.02
C ARG A 3 -24.69 49.78 -4.24
N GLU A 4 -24.23 48.52 -4.19
CA GLU A 4 -24.45 47.53 -3.08
C GLU A 4 -25.90 47.08 -2.80
N ARG A 5 -26.26 45.85 -2.44
CA ARG A 5 -25.68 44.53 -2.02
C ARG A 5 -26.92 43.59 -2.07
N MET A 6 -26.93 42.31 -2.48
CA MET A 6 -26.31 41.08 -1.94
C MET A 6 -26.87 39.97 -2.87
N ARG A 7 -26.06 39.27 -3.69
CA ARG A 7 -25.45 37.94 -3.41
C ARG A 7 -26.30 36.98 -2.58
N ILE A 8 -26.72 35.86 -3.19
CA ILE A 8 -26.57 34.47 -2.71
C ILE A 8 -27.00 33.51 -3.85
N ASP A 9 -26.18 32.47 -4.07
CA ASP A 9 -26.42 31.21 -4.78
C ASP A 9 -26.55 31.15 -6.31
N ARG A 10 -25.41 31.27 -6.99
CA ARG A 10 -24.98 30.34 -8.07
C ARG A 10 -23.45 30.23 -8.06
N PHE A 11 -22.94 29.05 -8.40
CA PHE A 11 -21.53 28.60 -8.40
C PHE A 11 -20.99 28.06 -7.07
N ARG A 12 -21.22 26.76 -6.83
CA ARG A 12 -20.24 25.93 -6.15
C ARG A 12 -19.39 25.24 -7.21
N THR A 13 -18.25 25.88 -7.42
CA THR A 13 -17.09 25.47 -8.17
C THR A 13 -16.54 24.15 -7.65
N TRP A 14 -16.11 23.31 -8.58
CA TRP A 14 -15.11 22.28 -8.40
C TRP A 14 -13.91 22.83 -7.63
N ILE A 15 -13.57 22.19 -6.50
CA ILE A 15 -12.22 22.26 -5.93
C ILE A 15 -11.66 20.86 -6.12
N GLY A 16 -11.11 20.62 -7.32
CA GLY A 16 -10.06 19.63 -7.47
C GLY A 16 -8.80 20.24 -6.87
N MET A 17 -8.35 19.71 -5.74
CA MET A 17 -7.01 19.98 -5.22
C MET A 17 -6.02 19.26 -6.13
N ALA A 18 -5.66 19.89 -7.26
CA ALA A 18 -4.36 19.64 -7.86
C ALA A 18 -3.33 20.29 -6.93
N VAL A 19 -2.64 19.48 -6.12
CA VAL A 19 -1.45 19.93 -5.39
C VAL A 19 -0.32 20.05 -6.41
N LEU A 20 -0.30 21.18 -7.11
CA LEU A 20 0.85 21.61 -7.88
C LEU A 20 1.88 22.14 -6.88
N LEU A 21 2.86 21.30 -6.51
CA LEU A 21 4.04 21.71 -5.74
C LEU A 21 4.94 22.61 -6.61
N LEU A 22 4.57 23.89 -6.74
CA LEU A 22 5.48 24.93 -7.20
C LEU A 22 6.08 25.60 -5.96
N ALA A 23 7.21 25.05 -5.50
CA ALA A 23 8.05 25.71 -4.52
C ALA A 23 8.68 26.96 -5.15
N PHE A 24 8.13 28.14 -4.85
CA PHE A 24 8.87 29.38 -5.03
C PHE A 24 10.03 29.40 -4.03
N ALA A 25 11.24 29.11 -4.51
CA ALA A 25 12.47 29.30 -3.76
C ALA A 25 12.72 30.81 -3.59
N VAL A 26 12.22 31.38 -2.48
CA VAL A 26 12.80 32.60 -1.94
C VAL A 26 14.00 32.14 -1.13
N SER A 27 15.21 32.24 -1.69
CA SER A 27 16.44 31.93 -0.97
C SER A 27 16.59 32.89 0.23
N PRO A 28 16.51 32.43 1.49
CA PRO A 28 17.08 33.20 2.57
C PRO A 28 18.60 33.18 2.39
N ALA A 29 19.28 34.27 2.69
CA ALA A 29 20.73 34.29 2.78
C ALA A 29 21.17 33.21 3.79
N VAL A 30 21.73 32.12 3.27
CA VAL A 30 22.19 30.98 4.06
C VAL A 30 23.42 31.45 4.85
N ARG A 31 23.27 31.55 6.17
CA ARG A 31 24.41 31.74 7.05
C ARG A 31 25.09 30.39 7.22
N VAL A 32 26.39 30.33 6.90
CA VAL A 32 27.23 29.18 7.26
C VAL A 32 27.26 29.10 8.78
N GLN A 33 26.69 28.04 9.35
CA GLN A 33 26.75 27.77 10.78
C GLN A 33 28.05 27.00 11.05
N ALA A 34 28.79 27.40 12.09
CA ALA A 34 29.95 26.62 12.54
C ALA A 34 29.49 25.20 12.89
N ALA A 35 30.22 24.18 12.45
CA ALA A 35 29.86 22.80 12.73
C ALA A 35 29.79 22.56 14.25
N GLN A 36 28.78 21.81 14.68
CA GLN A 36 28.71 21.21 16.00
C GLN A 36 28.55 19.71 15.79
N ILE A 37 29.11 18.92 16.70
CA ILE A 37 28.93 17.46 16.69
C ILE A 37 27.96 17.11 17.80
N THR A 38 26.79 16.65 17.37
CA THR A 38 25.80 15.98 18.20
C THR A 38 26.15 14.49 18.20
N ILE A 39 25.75 13.77 19.25
CA ILE A 39 25.95 12.32 19.31
C ILE A 39 24.56 11.71 19.34
N ASP A 40 24.03 11.41 18.15
CA ASP A 40 22.67 10.92 17.94
C ASP A 40 22.57 9.78 16.91
N GLY A 41 23.67 9.45 16.23
CA GLY A 41 23.74 8.40 15.21
C GLY A 41 23.33 8.88 13.82
N ASP A 42 23.10 10.18 13.61
CA ASP A 42 22.88 10.78 12.29
C ASP A 42 24.21 11.24 11.68
N PRO A 43 24.69 10.63 10.59
CA PRO A 43 25.98 10.97 10.00
C PRO A 43 26.00 12.33 9.28
N GLN A 44 24.89 13.09 9.25
CA GLN A 44 24.79 14.36 8.52
C GLN A 44 25.93 15.32 8.89
N GLU A 45 26.31 15.39 10.16
CA GLU A 45 27.31 16.34 10.65
C GLU A 45 28.74 16.01 10.20
N TRP A 46 28.97 14.79 9.70
CA TRP A 46 30.25 14.29 9.21
C TRP A 46 30.43 14.52 7.70
N THR A 47 29.46 15.16 7.05
CA THR A 47 29.52 15.43 5.60
C THR A 47 30.72 16.33 5.27
N GLY A 48 31.61 15.86 4.40
CA GLY A 48 32.82 16.59 4.02
C GLY A 48 34.02 16.38 4.94
N VAL A 49 33.88 15.54 5.98
CA VAL A 49 35.01 15.04 6.78
C VAL A 49 35.71 13.91 6.03
N ASP A 50 37.04 13.82 6.18
CA ASP A 50 37.86 12.80 5.51
C ASP A 50 37.58 11.41 6.08
N MET A 51 36.79 10.62 5.33
CA MET A 51 36.42 9.24 5.68
C MET A 51 37.59 8.28 5.42
N GLN A 52 37.98 7.55 6.44
CA GLN A 52 38.96 6.47 6.38
C GLN A 52 38.27 5.16 6.02
N ASN A 53 38.73 4.49 4.97
CA ASN A 53 38.31 3.12 4.67
C ASN A 53 38.91 2.16 5.71
N SER A 54 38.29 1.00 5.90
CA SER A 54 38.78 0.00 6.86
C SER A 54 39.05 -1.34 6.18
N SER A 55 40.09 -2.04 6.65
CA SER A 55 40.37 -3.44 6.31
C SER A 55 39.67 -4.44 7.24
N ASP A 56 39.07 -3.97 8.34
CA ASP A 56 38.25 -4.80 9.23
C ASP A 56 36.87 -5.04 8.61
N SER A 57 36.46 -6.29 8.52
CA SER A 57 35.16 -6.68 7.95
C SER A 57 33.94 -6.05 8.66
N ALA A 58 34.04 -5.74 9.95
CA ALA A 58 32.96 -5.14 10.72
C ALA A 58 32.82 -3.63 10.48
N VAL A 59 33.84 -2.97 9.93
CA VAL A 59 33.89 -1.51 9.78
C VAL A 59 34.00 -1.16 8.30
N ALA A 60 33.01 -0.45 7.78
CA ALA A 60 33.02 0.00 6.38
C ALA A 60 33.94 1.22 6.21
N LYS A 61 33.69 2.25 7.01
CA LYS A 61 34.41 3.52 7.00
C LYS A 61 34.29 4.18 8.36
N TRP A 62 35.23 5.07 8.68
CA TRP A 62 35.20 5.84 9.92
C TRP A 62 35.85 7.21 9.73
N ALA A 63 35.52 8.16 10.60
CA ALA A 63 36.11 9.48 10.62
C ALA A 63 36.38 9.92 12.06
N VAL A 64 37.25 10.92 12.23
CA VAL A 64 37.60 11.46 13.53
C VAL A 64 37.72 12.98 13.46
N MET A 65 37.20 13.66 14.48
CA MET A 65 37.33 15.09 14.71
C MET A 65 37.60 15.35 16.19
N GLN A 66 37.91 16.60 16.55
CA GLN A 66 38.14 16.95 17.95
C GLN A 66 37.67 18.36 18.29
N ASP A 67 37.43 18.60 19.56
CA ASP A 67 37.40 19.94 20.14
C ASP A 67 38.23 19.98 21.43
N ASP A 68 38.04 21.05 22.21
CA ASP A 68 38.74 21.28 23.46
C ASP A 68 38.39 20.22 24.54
N ASP A 69 37.22 19.58 24.43
CA ASP A 69 36.66 18.69 25.45
C ASP A 69 36.72 17.20 25.04
N TYR A 70 36.57 16.88 23.74
CA TYR A 70 36.41 15.52 23.23
C TYR A 70 37.18 15.24 21.94
N VAL A 71 37.47 13.96 21.72
CA VAL A 71 37.77 13.37 20.42
C VAL A 71 36.54 12.59 19.96
N TYR A 72 35.99 12.99 18.82
CA TYR A 72 34.76 12.47 18.24
C TYR A 72 35.08 11.44 17.18
N PHE A 73 34.29 10.38 17.13
CA PHE A 73 34.39 9.33 16.13
C PHE A 73 33.03 9.08 15.50
N TYR A 74 33.06 8.95 14.17
CA TYR A 74 32.00 8.35 13.39
C TYR A 74 32.49 7.03 12.83
N VAL A 75 31.66 6.00 12.90
CA VAL A 75 31.92 4.69 12.35
C VAL A 75 30.66 4.21 11.61
N GLN A 76 30.80 3.92 10.33
CA GLN A 76 29.83 3.11 9.63
C GLN A 76 30.24 1.65 9.75
N GLN A 77 29.40 0.86 10.39
CA GLN A 77 29.62 -0.56 10.63
C GLN A 77 28.92 -1.41 9.56
N ASN A 78 29.55 -2.51 9.15
CA ASN A 78 28.92 -3.55 8.35
C ASN A 78 28.14 -4.54 9.24
N GLY A 79 26.90 -4.80 8.87
CA GLY A 79 26.00 -5.70 9.56
C GLY A 79 25.53 -5.16 10.91
N GLY A 80 24.97 -6.07 11.72
CA GLY A 80 24.40 -5.78 13.02
C GLY A 80 22.88 -5.67 13.01
N ASN A 81 22.31 -5.63 14.20
CA ASN A 81 20.90 -5.38 14.48
C ASN A 81 20.77 -4.85 15.92
N GLU A 82 19.54 -4.63 16.38
CA GLU A 82 19.25 -4.12 17.73
C GLU A 82 19.72 -5.01 18.89
N TYR A 83 20.02 -6.29 18.61
CA TYR A 83 20.50 -7.26 19.60
C TYR A 83 21.99 -7.56 19.46
N TYR A 84 22.67 -7.02 18.43
CA TYR A 84 24.09 -7.29 18.21
C TYR A 84 24.74 -6.26 17.28
N LEU A 85 25.80 -5.61 17.77
CA LEU A 85 26.65 -4.70 16.99
C LEU A 85 28.07 -5.28 16.82
N PRO A 86 28.45 -5.71 15.60
CA PRO A 86 29.79 -6.20 15.25
C PRO A 86 30.99 -5.38 15.75
N ILE A 87 30.84 -4.06 15.90
CA ILE A 87 31.87 -3.15 16.42
C ILE A 87 32.38 -3.59 17.80
N SER A 88 31.57 -4.32 18.58
CA SER A 88 31.92 -4.88 19.88
C SER A 88 33.12 -5.85 19.84
N ASN A 89 33.50 -6.34 18.66
CA ASN A 89 34.67 -7.20 18.48
C ASN A 89 35.89 -6.44 17.94
N THR A 90 35.81 -5.12 17.82
CA THR A 90 36.87 -4.26 17.33
C THR A 90 37.45 -3.42 18.47
N ASN A 91 38.59 -2.77 18.24
CA ASN A 91 39.17 -1.81 19.16
C ASN A 91 39.92 -0.74 18.37
N ILE A 92 40.06 0.43 18.98
CA ILE A 92 40.95 1.49 18.51
C ILE A 92 42.23 1.41 19.30
N ASP A 93 43.37 1.43 18.61
CA ASP A 93 44.70 1.50 19.23
C ASP A 93 45.21 2.94 19.22
N ILE A 94 45.84 3.36 20.31
CA ILE A 94 46.43 4.69 20.49
C ILE A 94 47.92 4.51 20.81
N LYS A 95 48.76 5.12 19.98
CA LYS A 95 50.21 5.13 20.18
C LYS A 95 50.70 6.55 20.43
N TYR A 96 51.30 6.79 21.59
CA TYR A 96 51.89 8.08 21.96
C TYR A 96 53.28 8.25 21.34
N ALA A 97 53.62 9.49 20.95
CA ALA A 97 54.91 9.79 20.33
C ALA A 97 56.09 9.52 21.27
N SER A 98 55.90 9.71 22.58
CA SER A 98 56.85 9.36 23.64
C SER A 98 57.17 7.85 23.71
N GLY A 99 56.34 7.00 23.11
CA GLY A 99 56.38 5.54 23.29
C GLY A 99 55.77 5.07 24.62
N GLN A 100 55.15 5.97 25.40
CA GLN A 100 54.47 5.61 26.64
C GLN A 100 53.36 4.58 26.39
N GLY A 101 53.34 3.53 27.21
CA GLY A 101 52.23 2.58 27.30
C GLY A 101 51.29 2.91 28.47
N GLY A 102 50.18 2.19 28.61
CA GLY A 102 49.26 2.41 29.72
C GLY A 102 47.84 1.94 29.41
N SER A 103 46.93 2.14 30.37
CA SER A 103 45.51 1.85 30.19
C SER A 103 44.89 2.64 29.04
N ASN A 104 45.35 3.85 28.78
CA ASN A 104 44.85 4.77 27.75
C ASN A 104 45.44 4.56 26.34
N THR A 105 45.91 3.34 26.05
CA THR A 105 46.45 2.96 24.74
C THR A 105 45.42 2.26 23.85
N GLN A 106 44.22 1.99 24.36
CA GLN A 106 43.15 1.39 23.57
C GLN A 106 41.78 1.89 23.99
N ILE A 107 40.85 1.93 23.04
CA ILE A 107 39.41 2.07 23.26
C ILE A 107 38.77 0.78 22.76
N ARG A 108 38.07 0.08 23.65
CA ARG A 108 37.40 -1.20 23.39
C ARG A 108 35.90 -1.03 23.59
N PHE A 109 35.11 -1.65 22.72
CA PHE A 109 33.67 -1.58 22.75
C PHE A 109 33.12 -2.87 23.38
N THR A 110 32.30 -2.77 24.41
CA THR A 110 31.71 -3.97 25.05
C THR A 110 30.21 -3.81 25.27
N TYR A 111 29.52 -4.94 25.38
CA TYR A 111 28.08 -5.00 25.68
C TYR A 111 27.24 -4.13 24.72
N MET A 112 27.42 -4.29 23.40
CA MET A 112 26.72 -3.49 22.37
C MET A 112 26.95 -1.98 22.54
N MET A 113 28.21 -1.60 22.76
CA MET A 113 28.64 -0.22 23.06
C MET A 113 28.09 0.36 24.38
N GLN A 114 27.38 -0.40 25.20
CA GLN A 114 26.93 0.10 26.51
C GLN A 114 28.11 0.42 27.45
N GLU A 115 29.28 -0.16 27.20
CA GLU A 115 30.49 0.12 27.95
C GLU A 115 31.66 0.38 27.00
N PHE A 116 32.51 1.33 27.38
CA PHE A 116 33.75 1.65 26.69
C PHE A 116 34.90 1.37 27.65
N LYS A 117 35.77 0.44 27.27
CA LYS A 117 36.87 -0.04 28.11
C LYS A 117 38.21 0.43 27.57
N ASN A 118 39.14 0.64 28.48
CA ASN A 118 40.52 0.96 28.18
C ASN A 118 41.35 -0.33 27.94
N ALA A 119 42.66 -0.21 27.68
CA ALA A 119 43.55 -1.35 27.42
C ALA A 119 43.65 -2.36 28.58
N TRP A 120 43.37 -1.93 29.81
CA TRP A 120 43.35 -2.79 31.01
C TRP A 120 41.94 -3.18 31.43
N TYR A 121 40.96 -3.02 30.53
CA TYR A 121 39.55 -3.33 30.77
C TYR A 121 38.87 -2.47 31.86
N GLY A 122 39.46 -1.33 32.22
CA GLY A 122 38.83 -0.32 33.07
C GLY A 122 37.88 0.58 32.28
N ASP A 123 36.85 1.11 32.93
CA ASP A 123 35.88 2.00 32.30
C ASP A 123 36.51 3.33 31.87
N ILE A 124 36.15 3.78 30.66
CA ILE A 124 36.39 5.14 30.21
C ILE A 124 35.18 5.99 30.62
N THR A 125 35.38 6.89 31.58
CA THR A 125 34.31 7.76 32.08
C THR A 125 34.05 8.93 31.12
N GLY A 126 32.84 9.49 31.14
CA GLY A 126 32.48 10.67 30.34
C GLY A 126 32.24 10.40 28.85
N VAL A 127 32.21 9.15 28.40
CA VAL A 127 31.94 8.80 27.00
C VAL A 127 30.49 9.13 26.62
N LYS A 128 30.32 9.80 25.48
CA LYS A 128 29.03 9.98 24.80
C LYS A 128 28.94 8.98 23.65
N LYS A 129 27.75 8.49 23.35
CA LYS A 129 27.55 7.49 22.29
C LYS A 129 26.12 7.46 21.77
N ALA A 130 25.98 7.15 20.49
CA ALA A 130 24.71 6.87 19.84
C ALA A 130 24.95 5.95 18.64
N TYR A 131 23.90 5.26 18.21
CA TYR A 131 23.91 4.52 16.96
C TYR A 131 22.51 4.48 16.38
N ALA A 132 22.43 4.50 15.06
CA ALA A 132 21.19 4.39 14.31
C ALA A 132 21.39 3.47 13.10
N PRO A 133 20.33 2.79 12.63
CA PRO A 133 20.45 1.98 11.42
C PRO A 133 20.71 2.89 10.20
N SER A 134 21.64 2.49 9.32
CA SER A 134 22.08 3.31 8.18
C SER A 134 21.01 3.44 7.09
N LYS A 135 21.16 4.44 6.23
CA LYS A 135 20.45 4.46 4.93
C LYS A 135 21.05 3.47 3.94
N GLU A 136 22.33 3.10 4.08
CA GLU A 136 22.95 2.04 3.29
C GLU A 136 22.52 0.65 3.79
N ALA A 137 22.35 -0.28 2.85
CA ALA A 137 21.90 -1.63 3.15
C ALA A 137 22.80 -2.34 4.17
N ASN A 138 22.18 -2.88 5.22
CA ASN A 138 22.76 -3.75 6.24
C ASN A 138 23.93 -3.12 6.97
N LYS A 139 23.82 -1.83 7.29
CA LYS A 139 24.82 -1.06 8.01
C LYS A 139 24.22 -0.27 9.17
N TYR A 140 25.06 0.09 10.13
CA TYR A 140 24.71 0.99 11.23
C TYR A 140 25.66 2.19 11.24
N GLU A 141 25.10 3.35 11.52
CA GLU A 141 25.83 4.59 11.79
C GLU A 141 26.06 4.68 13.29
N ILE A 142 27.30 4.92 13.67
CA ILE A 142 27.74 4.89 15.06
C ILE A 142 28.53 6.15 15.33
N GLU A 143 28.19 6.82 16.42
CA GLU A 143 28.90 8.01 16.89
C GLU A 143 29.30 7.84 18.35
N PHE A 144 30.51 8.27 18.69
CA PHE A 144 30.92 8.37 20.08
C PHE A 144 31.98 9.43 20.29
N ALA A 145 32.05 9.94 21.52
CA ALA A 145 33.00 10.97 21.93
C ALA A 145 33.78 10.51 23.15
N ILE A 146 35.11 10.54 23.07
CA ILE A 146 36.03 10.18 24.15
C ILE A 146 36.57 11.47 24.75
N PRO A 147 36.46 11.69 26.08
CA PRO A 147 36.99 12.92 26.70
C PRO A 147 38.48 13.09 26.45
N LYS A 148 38.92 14.33 26.19
CA LYS A 148 40.33 14.66 26.03
C LYS A 148 41.18 14.24 27.22
N SER A 149 40.62 14.27 28.43
CA SER A 149 41.27 13.81 29.67
C SER A 149 41.63 12.32 29.70
N PHE A 150 41.11 11.49 28.79
CA PHE A 150 41.53 10.10 28.63
C PHE A 150 42.91 9.99 27.96
N PHE A 151 43.25 10.92 27.07
CA PHE A 151 44.51 10.93 26.34
C PHE A 151 45.61 11.51 27.25
N SER A 152 46.75 10.83 27.38
CA SER A 152 47.82 11.29 28.28
C SER A 152 48.70 12.38 27.70
N GLU A 153 48.69 12.53 26.37
CA GLU A 153 49.52 13.48 25.62
C GLU A 153 48.71 13.98 24.42
N ASP A 154 49.07 15.16 23.91
CA ASP A 154 48.44 15.73 22.72
C ASP A 154 48.99 15.13 21.41
N ASP A 155 50.21 14.56 21.45
CA ASP A 155 50.86 13.92 20.29
C ASP A 155 50.67 12.39 20.33
N TYR A 156 49.69 11.92 19.57
CA TYR A 156 49.35 10.51 19.47
C TYR A 156 48.91 10.13 18.06
N THR A 157 48.96 8.83 17.78
CA THR A 157 48.42 8.24 16.54
C THR A 157 47.32 7.27 16.91
N ILE A 158 46.13 7.49 16.35
CA ILE A 158 44.99 6.58 16.40
C ILE A 158 45.15 5.56 15.27
N THR A 159 44.92 4.28 15.54
CA THR A 159 44.81 3.24 14.52
C THR A 159 43.50 2.50 14.68
N TYR A 160 42.71 2.47 13.61
CA TYR A 160 41.43 1.76 13.57
C TYR A 160 41.15 1.20 12.17
N GLY A 161 40.65 -0.03 12.11
CA GLY A 161 40.39 -0.70 10.83
C GLY A 161 41.62 -0.81 9.93
N GLY A 162 42.83 -0.88 10.50
CA GLY A 162 44.10 -0.94 9.76
C GLY A 162 44.61 0.40 9.22
N ILE A 163 43.89 1.51 9.43
CA ILE A 163 44.32 2.86 9.04
C ILE A 163 44.72 3.68 10.25
N SER A 164 45.77 4.49 10.12
CA SER A 164 46.28 5.36 11.18
C SER A 164 46.07 6.85 10.86
N VAL A 165 45.64 7.62 11.86
CA VAL A 165 45.47 9.08 11.80
C VAL A 165 46.24 9.70 12.97
N LYS A 166 47.11 10.68 12.68
CA LYS A 166 47.85 11.41 13.73
C LYS A 166 46.97 12.48 14.34
N SER A 167 47.14 12.78 15.62
CA SER A 167 46.39 13.83 16.32
C SER A 167 46.52 15.22 15.69
N SER A 168 47.65 15.50 15.04
CA SER A 168 47.90 16.73 14.28
C SER A 168 47.12 16.82 12.96
N ASP A 169 46.64 15.70 12.42
CA ASP A 169 45.82 15.65 11.21
C ASP A 169 44.31 15.66 11.53
N ILE A 170 43.93 15.52 12.81
CA ILE A 170 42.53 15.54 13.24
C ILE A 170 42.03 16.99 13.25
N LYS A 171 41.09 17.29 12.35
CA LYS A 171 40.48 18.62 12.24
C LYS A 171 39.72 18.98 13.52
N HIS A 172 39.86 20.23 13.94
CA HIS A 172 39.01 20.77 15.01
C HIS A 172 37.61 21.02 14.45
N VAL A 173 36.56 20.66 15.20
CA VAL A 173 35.15 20.87 14.80
C VAL A 173 34.85 22.32 14.37
N LYS A 174 35.46 23.33 15.00
CA LYS A 174 35.28 24.75 14.66
C LYS A 174 35.86 25.12 13.27
N ASP A 175 36.81 24.35 12.78
CA ASP A 175 37.45 24.55 11.47
C ASP A 175 36.74 23.76 10.35
N HIS A 176 35.71 22.98 10.69
CA HIS A 176 34.90 22.25 9.72
C HIS A 176 33.70 23.08 9.29
N GLU A 177 33.63 23.39 7.99
CA GLU A 177 32.45 23.97 7.36
C GLU A 177 31.58 22.85 6.79
N GLN A 178 30.36 22.73 7.30
CA GLN A 178 29.38 21.78 6.75
C GLN A 178 28.83 22.32 5.42
N PRO A 179 28.74 21.48 4.37
CA PRO A 179 28.14 21.90 3.12
C PRO A 179 26.66 22.23 3.31
N THR A 180 26.17 23.22 2.56
CA THR A 180 24.74 23.56 2.58
C THR A 180 23.93 22.38 2.05
N PRO A 181 22.94 21.88 2.81
CA PRO A 181 22.07 20.80 2.34
C PRO A 181 21.38 21.21 1.04
N THR A 182 21.49 20.36 0.01
CA THR A 182 20.72 20.52 -1.22
C THR A 182 19.43 19.71 -1.10
N ALA A 183 18.31 20.26 -1.58
CA ALA A 183 17.05 19.52 -1.61
C ALA A 183 17.19 18.27 -2.50
N ALA A 184 16.80 17.11 -1.97
CA ALA A 184 16.78 15.88 -2.74
C ALA A 184 15.75 15.97 -3.89
N VAL A 185 16.13 15.48 -5.07
CA VAL A 185 15.28 15.42 -6.26
C VAL A 185 14.98 13.96 -6.57
N TYR A 186 13.73 13.65 -6.94
CA TYR A 186 13.35 12.30 -7.33
C TYR A 186 14.06 11.87 -8.62
N GLN A 187 14.70 10.70 -8.58
CA GLN A 187 15.47 10.11 -9.70
C GLN A 187 15.07 8.64 -9.96
N GLY A 188 13.89 8.22 -9.48
CA GLY A 188 13.49 6.82 -9.45
C GLY A 188 13.85 6.12 -8.14
N ILE A 189 13.28 4.93 -7.92
CA ILE A 189 13.57 4.06 -6.77
C ILE A 189 14.20 2.75 -7.26
N THR A 190 15.27 2.33 -6.59
CA THR A 190 15.90 1.01 -6.79
C THR A 190 15.57 0.11 -5.61
N ILE A 191 15.34 -1.18 -5.85
CA ILE A 191 15.08 -2.17 -4.80
C ILE A 191 16.38 -2.90 -4.48
N ASP A 192 17.19 -2.38 -3.55
CA ASP A 192 18.51 -2.88 -3.15
C ASP A 192 18.81 -2.84 -1.62
N GLY A 193 17.92 -2.29 -0.79
CA GLY A 193 18.03 -2.13 0.65
C GLY A 193 18.67 -0.82 1.09
N THR A 194 18.99 0.08 0.16
CA THR A 194 19.53 1.41 0.39
C THR A 194 18.44 2.45 0.21
N PHE A 195 18.27 3.33 1.20
CA PHE A 195 17.09 4.20 1.30
C PHE A 195 17.34 5.67 0.93
N THR A 196 18.45 5.98 0.26
CA THR A 196 18.81 7.37 -0.07
C THR A 196 17.97 7.96 -1.20
N ASP A 197 17.51 7.13 -2.15
CA ASP A 197 16.59 7.50 -3.22
C ASP A 197 15.19 7.92 -2.69
N TRP A 198 14.83 7.45 -1.49
CA TRP A 198 13.64 7.88 -0.76
C TRP A 198 13.76 9.26 -0.10
N ASP A 199 14.92 9.93 -0.12
CA ASP A 199 15.11 11.23 0.57
C ASP A 199 14.27 12.36 -0.02
N SER A 200 13.92 12.25 -1.31
CA SER A 200 13.01 13.20 -1.98
C SER A 200 11.52 12.93 -1.70
N ILE A 201 11.20 11.79 -1.09
CA ILE A 201 9.81 11.35 -0.88
C ILE A 201 9.40 11.60 0.58
N SER A 202 8.28 12.32 0.74
CA SER A 202 7.71 12.62 2.05
C SER A 202 7.23 11.35 2.74
N LYS A 203 7.68 11.14 3.99
CA LYS A 203 7.29 9.99 4.81
C LYS A 203 6.18 10.38 5.77
N LYS A 204 5.13 9.57 5.83
CA LYS A 204 4.02 9.72 6.77
C LYS A 204 4.31 8.91 8.02
N LYS A 205 4.32 9.55 9.19
CA LYS A 205 4.32 8.87 10.48
C LYS A 205 3.00 8.14 10.69
N ILE A 206 3.08 6.89 11.12
CA ILE A 206 1.92 6.03 11.37
C ILE A 206 1.79 5.80 12.88
N ASP A 207 0.60 6.12 13.40
CA ASP A 207 0.24 5.77 14.77
C ASP A 207 -0.29 4.33 14.83
N ASP A 208 0.62 3.37 14.74
CA ASP A 208 0.32 1.93 14.76
C ASP A 208 1.25 1.17 15.72
N ARG A 209 0.92 -0.08 16.08
CA ARG A 209 1.79 -0.95 16.88
C ARG A 209 3.02 -1.41 16.09
N TRP A 210 2.89 -1.65 14.79
CA TRP A 210 3.90 -2.38 14.01
C TRP A 210 4.76 -1.44 13.16
N ILE A 211 4.13 -0.45 12.54
CA ILE A 211 4.77 0.43 11.56
C ILE A 211 4.97 1.84 12.14
N ASP A 212 6.16 2.41 11.91
CA ASP A 212 6.55 3.76 12.33
C ASP A 212 6.29 4.79 11.23
N GLU A 213 6.68 4.46 9.99
CA GLU A 213 6.58 5.35 8.84
C GLU A 213 6.23 4.58 7.58
N THR A 214 5.49 5.23 6.68
CA THR A 214 5.29 4.76 5.31
C THR A 214 5.46 5.89 4.30
N ALA A 215 5.81 5.53 3.07
CA ALA A 215 5.77 6.43 1.92
C ALA A 215 5.45 5.65 0.65
N ALA A 216 5.02 6.36 -0.39
CA ALA A 216 4.79 5.76 -1.69
C ALA A 216 5.13 6.73 -2.81
N VAL A 217 5.50 6.17 -3.95
CA VAL A 217 5.60 6.88 -5.23
C VAL A 217 5.17 5.95 -6.34
N PHE A 218 4.35 6.43 -7.26
CA PHE A 218 3.91 5.68 -8.43
C PHE A 218 4.43 6.36 -9.68
N ASP A 219 5.31 5.70 -10.43
CA ASP A 219 5.95 6.27 -11.62
C ASP A 219 5.40 5.71 -12.94
N GLY A 220 4.24 5.06 -12.88
CA GLY A 220 3.57 4.43 -14.01
C GLY A 220 4.03 3.02 -14.33
N ASP A 221 5.29 2.66 -14.05
CA ASP A 221 5.77 1.28 -14.26
C ASP A 221 5.60 0.46 -12.98
N TYR A 222 5.89 1.08 -11.83
CA TYR A 222 5.78 0.46 -10.52
C TYR A 222 5.19 1.42 -9.49
N LEU A 223 4.31 0.89 -8.64
CA LEU A 223 4.03 1.48 -7.34
C LEU A 223 5.15 1.07 -6.38
N TYR A 224 5.94 2.04 -5.93
CA TYR A 224 6.95 1.85 -4.90
C TYR A 224 6.38 2.16 -3.53
N LEU A 225 6.64 1.29 -2.56
CA LEU A 225 6.23 1.45 -1.17
C LEU A 225 7.46 1.38 -0.26
N TYR A 226 7.55 2.34 0.67
CA TYR A 226 8.48 2.32 1.79
C TYR A 226 7.70 2.02 3.06
N VAL A 227 8.18 1.07 3.85
CA VAL A 227 7.56 0.68 5.12
C VAL A 227 8.65 0.53 6.19
N LYS A 228 8.61 1.37 7.22
CA LYS A 228 9.53 1.31 8.36
C LYS A 228 8.83 0.69 9.57
N GLU A 229 9.41 -0.37 10.12
CA GLU A 229 8.93 -1.01 11.34
C GLU A 229 9.29 -0.16 12.58
N LYS A 230 8.47 -0.25 13.63
CA LYS A 230 8.85 0.21 14.97
C LYS A 230 9.94 -0.68 15.56
N GLU A 231 10.57 -0.21 16.65
CA GLU A 231 11.58 -0.98 17.39
C GLU A 231 11.10 -2.38 17.79
N ASN A 232 9.84 -2.55 18.22
CA ASN A 232 9.25 -3.86 18.50
C ASN A 232 8.21 -4.30 17.45
N GLY A 233 8.24 -3.67 16.28
CA GLY A 233 7.30 -3.88 15.19
C GLY A 233 7.72 -4.99 14.22
N SER A 234 6.78 -5.44 13.40
CA SER A 234 7.02 -6.41 12.34
C SER A 234 6.00 -6.21 11.22
N ALA A 235 6.44 -5.84 10.02
CA ALA A 235 5.56 -5.69 8.85
C ALA A 235 4.96 -7.05 8.42
N THR A 236 5.74 -8.13 8.54
CA THR A 236 5.28 -9.49 8.24
C THR A 236 4.23 -10.01 9.23
N GLY A 237 4.13 -9.39 10.41
CA GLY A 237 3.14 -9.70 11.44
C GLY A 237 2.10 -8.60 11.63
N ALA A 238 2.06 -7.59 10.76
CA ALA A 238 1.17 -6.45 10.89
C ALA A 238 -0.25 -6.73 10.35
N GLY A 239 -1.17 -5.79 10.56
CA GLY A 239 -2.55 -5.86 10.09
C GLY A 239 -3.52 -6.58 11.02
N GLU A 240 -4.78 -6.68 10.59
CA GLU A 240 -5.93 -7.03 11.45
C GLU A 240 -5.87 -8.44 12.06
N ARG A 241 -5.21 -9.37 11.37
CA ARG A 241 -5.04 -10.77 11.80
C ARG A 241 -3.62 -11.11 12.20
N GLY A 242 -2.72 -10.12 12.26
CA GLY A 242 -1.32 -10.31 12.60
C GLY A 242 -0.54 -11.17 11.61
N ASN A 243 -0.94 -11.17 10.33
CA ASN A 243 -0.40 -12.04 9.29
C ASN A 243 0.37 -11.30 8.18
N GLY A 244 0.56 -9.98 8.35
CA GLY A 244 1.27 -9.14 7.37
C GLY A 244 0.52 -9.00 6.05
N LYS A 245 -0.82 -9.07 6.05
CA LYS A 245 -1.65 -8.90 4.85
C LYS A 245 -2.02 -7.44 4.63
N TYR A 246 -1.67 -6.94 3.45
CA TYR A 246 -1.87 -5.57 3.00
C TYR A 246 -2.76 -5.55 1.76
N THR A 247 -3.16 -4.35 1.37
CA THR A 247 -3.99 -4.12 0.20
C THR A 247 -3.67 -2.79 -0.47
N ILE A 248 -3.79 -2.77 -1.79
CA ILE A 248 -3.86 -1.56 -2.60
C ILE A 248 -5.31 -1.41 -3.07
N TYR A 249 -5.95 -0.32 -2.68
CA TYR A 249 -7.30 0.03 -3.10
C TYR A 249 -7.26 1.03 -4.25
N THR A 250 -8.17 0.89 -5.19
CA THR A 250 -8.39 1.89 -6.23
C THR A 250 -9.57 2.78 -5.88
N ASP A 251 -9.60 3.98 -6.43
CA ASP A 251 -10.74 4.91 -6.36
C ASP A 251 -12.04 4.36 -7.00
N LEU A 252 -11.96 3.26 -7.75
CA LEU A 252 -13.10 2.49 -8.26
C LEU A 252 -13.61 1.43 -7.26
N GLY A 253 -13.04 1.33 -6.06
CA GLY A 253 -13.47 0.38 -5.03
C GLY A 253 -12.96 -1.06 -5.25
N ARG A 254 -12.03 -1.24 -6.20
CA ARG A 254 -11.36 -2.52 -6.47
C ARG A 254 -10.10 -2.62 -5.62
N HIS A 255 -9.56 -3.83 -5.46
CA HIS A 255 -8.32 -3.98 -4.71
C HIS A 255 -7.43 -5.13 -5.14
N THR A 256 -6.15 -4.99 -4.82
CA THR A 256 -5.17 -6.07 -4.85
C THR A 256 -4.72 -6.34 -3.43
N THR A 257 -4.64 -7.60 -3.02
CA THR A 257 -4.15 -7.98 -1.70
C THR A 257 -2.85 -8.76 -1.81
N PHE A 258 -1.97 -8.58 -0.84
CA PHE A 258 -0.66 -9.24 -0.81
C PHE A 258 -0.16 -9.38 0.61
N GLN A 259 0.86 -10.21 0.82
CA GLN A 259 1.58 -10.28 2.10
C GLN A 259 3.02 -9.86 1.93
N ILE A 260 3.50 -9.03 2.85
CA ILE A 260 4.92 -8.66 2.89
C ILE A 260 5.69 -9.79 3.56
N ARG A 261 6.70 -10.32 2.87
CA ARG A 261 7.77 -11.15 3.44
C ARG A 261 9.09 -10.42 3.32
N LYS A 262 10.13 -10.93 3.99
CA LYS A 262 11.46 -10.30 3.99
C LYS A 262 12.15 -10.36 2.63
N ASP A 263 11.88 -11.43 1.89
CA ASP A 263 12.60 -11.83 0.68
C ASP A 263 11.72 -11.92 -0.57
N TYR A 264 10.39 -11.84 -0.42
CA TYR A 264 9.45 -11.79 -1.54
C TYR A 264 8.11 -11.14 -1.14
N ILE A 265 7.26 -10.85 -2.12
CA ILE A 265 5.87 -10.43 -1.90
C ILE A 265 4.94 -11.57 -2.29
N GLU A 266 4.13 -12.03 -1.36
CA GLU A 266 3.19 -13.13 -1.59
C GLU A 266 1.91 -12.58 -2.23
N GLY A 267 1.49 -13.19 -3.34
CA GLY A 267 0.23 -12.86 -4.04
C GLY A 267 0.37 -11.88 -5.22
N ILE A 268 1.56 -11.34 -5.48
CA ILE A 268 1.81 -10.45 -6.63
C ILE A 268 3.02 -10.94 -7.41
N ASP A 269 2.78 -11.46 -8.61
CA ASP A 269 3.84 -11.87 -9.53
C ASP A 269 4.62 -10.65 -10.05
N GLY A 270 5.95 -10.78 -10.13
CA GLY A 270 6.84 -9.71 -10.58
C GLY A 270 7.11 -8.59 -9.56
N ALA A 271 6.51 -8.66 -8.37
CA ALA A 271 6.85 -7.75 -7.28
C ALA A 271 8.28 -7.98 -6.76
N LYS A 272 8.92 -6.90 -6.34
CA LYS A 272 10.28 -6.89 -5.79
C LYS A 272 10.24 -6.37 -4.37
N VAL A 273 11.10 -6.87 -3.50
CA VAL A 273 11.25 -6.37 -2.13
C VAL A 273 12.71 -6.45 -1.70
N SER A 274 13.13 -5.45 -0.93
CA SER A 274 14.34 -5.52 -0.12
C SER A 274 14.00 -5.14 1.31
N TYR A 275 14.57 -5.86 2.27
CA TYR A 275 14.45 -5.56 3.69
C TYR A 275 15.82 -5.29 4.27
N SER A 276 16.00 -4.11 4.83
CA SER A 276 17.21 -3.76 5.56
C SER A 276 16.92 -2.74 6.65
N ASN A 277 17.64 -2.83 7.77
CA ASN A 277 17.60 -1.80 8.82
C ASN A 277 16.17 -1.45 9.29
N LYS A 278 15.32 -2.48 9.43
CA LYS A 278 13.88 -2.38 9.80
C LYS A 278 13.01 -1.61 8.81
N ARG A 279 13.44 -1.56 7.56
CA ARG A 279 12.74 -0.87 6.49
C ARG A 279 12.60 -1.82 5.31
N TYR A 280 11.43 -1.77 4.69
CA TYR A 280 11.14 -2.40 3.42
C TYR A 280 11.07 -1.32 2.36
N GLU A 281 11.57 -1.68 1.20
CA GLU A 281 11.17 -1.07 -0.05
C GLU A 281 10.60 -2.15 -0.96
N ILE A 282 9.50 -1.81 -1.61
CA ILE A 282 8.69 -2.76 -2.37
C ILE A 282 8.36 -2.10 -3.69
N ALA A 283 8.48 -2.83 -4.79
CA ALA A 283 7.99 -2.40 -6.09
C ALA A 283 6.88 -3.35 -6.55
N ILE A 284 5.67 -2.83 -6.71
CA ILE A 284 4.51 -3.54 -7.23
C ILE A 284 4.33 -3.15 -8.71
N PRO A 285 4.38 -4.10 -9.67
CA PRO A 285 4.20 -3.78 -11.07
C PRO A 285 2.83 -3.12 -11.31
N ALA A 286 2.77 -2.11 -12.17
CA ALA A 286 1.50 -1.47 -12.54
C ALA A 286 0.48 -2.47 -13.10
N SER A 287 0.95 -3.51 -13.80
CA SER A 287 0.11 -4.60 -14.33
C SER A 287 -0.56 -5.46 -13.26
N ALA A 288 -0.10 -5.38 -12.01
CA ALA A 288 -0.72 -6.06 -10.87
C ALA A 288 -1.78 -5.19 -10.17
N LEU A 289 -1.84 -3.89 -10.48
CA LEU A 289 -2.85 -3.00 -9.95
C LEU A 289 -4.19 -3.23 -10.67
N ARG A 290 -5.28 -3.21 -9.92
CA ARG A 290 -6.63 -3.22 -10.52
C ARG A 290 -6.90 -1.89 -11.21
N GLN A 291 -7.93 -1.89 -12.06
CA GLN A 291 -8.41 -0.69 -12.72
C GLN A 291 -8.67 0.43 -11.70
N TYR A 292 -8.09 1.58 -11.98
CA TYR A 292 -8.19 2.81 -11.22
C TYR A 292 -8.36 3.97 -12.19
N LYS A 293 -9.02 5.03 -11.72
CA LYS A 293 -9.25 6.22 -12.53
C LYS A 293 -8.12 7.22 -12.35
N ASP A 294 -8.01 7.77 -11.15
CA ASP A 294 -7.12 8.88 -10.79
C ASP A 294 -6.09 8.47 -9.74
N THR A 295 -6.52 7.76 -8.68
CA THR A 295 -5.65 7.46 -7.53
C THR A 295 -5.81 6.03 -6.99
N ILE A 296 -4.80 5.62 -6.24
CA ILE A 296 -4.78 4.41 -5.43
C ILE A 296 -4.41 4.72 -3.98
N SER A 297 -4.75 3.81 -3.07
CA SER A 297 -4.43 3.89 -1.64
C SER A 297 -3.76 2.59 -1.18
N PHE A 298 -2.92 2.67 -0.15
CA PHE A 298 -2.22 1.52 0.43
C PHE A 298 -2.53 1.39 1.91
N GLY A 299 -2.86 0.18 2.36
CA GLY A 299 -3.21 -0.07 3.76
C GLY A 299 -3.23 -1.53 4.17
N TYR A 300 -3.73 -1.77 5.38
CA TYR A 300 -3.95 -3.13 5.87
C TYR A 300 -5.20 -3.73 5.24
N TYR A 301 -5.13 -5.02 4.89
CA TYR A 301 -6.30 -5.75 4.44
C TYR A 301 -7.36 -5.83 5.56
N MET A 302 -8.64 -5.70 5.18
CA MET A 302 -9.82 -5.63 6.08
C MET A 302 -9.91 -4.40 6.99
N ARG A 303 -9.07 -3.39 6.81
CA ARG A 303 -9.20 -2.10 7.48
C ARG A 303 -9.75 -1.03 6.55
N ASP A 304 -10.51 -0.11 7.13
CA ASP A 304 -11.07 1.03 6.41
C ASP A 304 -10.12 2.24 6.42
N ASP A 305 -9.23 2.31 7.40
CA ASP A 305 -8.16 3.30 7.46
C ASP A 305 -6.97 2.85 6.63
N MET A 306 -6.67 3.62 5.58
CA MET A 306 -5.50 3.39 4.76
C MET A 306 -4.27 4.03 5.42
N LEU A 307 -3.12 3.39 5.22
CA LEU A 307 -1.84 3.93 5.67
C LEU A 307 -1.47 5.13 4.82
N LEU A 308 -1.72 5.05 3.51
CA LEU A 308 -1.52 6.12 2.53
C LEU A 308 -2.75 6.21 1.63
N ASP A 309 -3.20 7.42 1.36
CA ASP A 309 -4.36 7.72 0.51
C ASP A 309 -3.93 8.57 -0.68
N ASP A 310 -4.74 8.56 -1.73
CA ASP A 310 -4.65 9.49 -2.87
C ASP A 310 -3.28 9.49 -3.57
N ILE A 311 -2.67 8.31 -3.73
CA ILE A 311 -1.42 8.12 -4.48
C ILE A 311 -1.74 8.23 -5.97
N ALA A 312 -1.36 9.35 -6.57
CA ALA A 312 -1.48 9.58 -8.01
C ALA A 312 -0.27 9.02 -8.78
N ASN A 313 -0.49 8.65 -10.03
CA ASN A 313 0.60 8.34 -10.96
C ASN A 313 1.35 9.62 -11.34
N LEU A 314 2.69 9.60 -11.23
CA LEU A 314 3.55 10.70 -11.62
C LEU A 314 3.71 10.83 -13.14
N LYS A 315 3.59 9.73 -13.88
CA LYS A 315 3.55 9.81 -15.35
C LYS A 315 2.18 10.30 -15.77
N GLU A 316 2.15 11.20 -16.75
CA GLU A 316 0.91 11.54 -17.44
C GLU A 316 0.29 10.26 -17.98
N ASP A 317 -0.98 10.08 -17.67
CA ASP A 317 -1.71 8.92 -18.10
C ASP A 317 -1.91 9.00 -19.62
N THR A 318 -1.26 8.10 -20.35
CA THR A 318 -1.41 8.00 -21.80
C THR A 318 -2.63 7.17 -22.20
N GLU A 319 -3.33 6.53 -21.25
CA GLU A 319 -4.61 5.89 -21.53
C GLU A 319 -5.65 6.98 -21.85
N THR A 320 -6.01 7.08 -23.13
CA THR A 320 -6.78 8.21 -23.65
C THR A 320 -8.24 8.24 -23.22
N ASP A 321 -8.76 7.19 -22.54
CA ASP A 321 -10.16 7.18 -22.12
C ASP A 321 -10.47 6.27 -20.92
N LYS A 322 -10.20 6.75 -19.69
CA LYS A 322 -10.69 6.14 -18.44
C LYS A 322 -12.12 6.57 -18.09
N THR A 323 -13.00 6.61 -19.09
CA THR A 323 -14.39 7.04 -18.87
C THR A 323 -15.39 5.89 -18.99
N PHE A 324 -16.34 5.90 -18.06
CA PHE A 324 -17.52 5.06 -18.17
C PHE A 324 -18.47 5.66 -19.21
N ASN A 325 -18.90 4.83 -20.16
CA ASN A 325 -19.84 5.22 -21.20
C ASN A 325 -21.23 4.62 -20.94
N LYS A 326 -21.34 3.30 -21.12
CA LYS A 326 -22.54 2.49 -20.89
C LYS A 326 -22.13 1.02 -20.79
N ILE A 327 -23.05 0.20 -20.31
CA ILE A 327 -22.90 -1.26 -20.33
C ILE A 327 -23.57 -1.85 -21.57
N VAL A 328 -22.97 -2.88 -22.15
CA VAL A 328 -23.53 -3.65 -23.26
C VAL A 328 -23.50 -5.13 -22.88
N TYR A 329 -24.68 -5.74 -22.75
CA TYR A 329 -24.80 -7.17 -22.51
C TYR A 329 -24.30 -7.99 -23.73
N ASP A 330 -23.02 -8.34 -23.74
CA ASP A 330 -22.38 -9.09 -24.82
C ASP A 330 -21.37 -10.16 -24.36
N GLY A 331 -21.20 -10.33 -23.05
CA GLY A 331 -20.27 -11.29 -22.47
C GLY A 331 -18.81 -10.83 -22.53
N LYS A 332 -18.56 -9.57 -22.88
CA LYS A 332 -17.29 -8.86 -22.66
C LYS A 332 -17.46 -7.95 -21.45
N TYR A 333 -16.33 -7.55 -20.87
CA TYR A 333 -16.32 -6.93 -19.54
C TYR A 333 -15.57 -5.59 -19.47
N SER A 334 -15.01 -5.14 -20.59
CA SER A 334 -14.17 -3.92 -20.62
C SER A 334 -14.97 -2.64 -20.37
N ASP A 335 -16.27 -2.65 -20.64
CA ASP A 335 -17.20 -1.57 -20.29
C ASP A 335 -17.39 -1.40 -18.78
N TRP A 336 -17.06 -2.42 -17.98
CA TRP A 336 -17.02 -2.38 -16.53
C TRP A 336 -15.68 -1.89 -15.95
N ASP A 337 -14.61 -1.80 -16.75
CA ASP A 337 -13.24 -1.52 -16.26
C ASP A 337 -13.18 -0.24 -15.44
N TYR A 338 -13.82 0.84 -15.92
CA TYR A 338 -13.85 2.15 -15.27
C TYR A 338 -15.19 2.48 -14.60
N TYR A 339 -15.96 1.45 -14.26
CA TYR A 339 -17.15 1.58 -13.42
C TYR A 339 -16.82 1.20 -11.96
N PRO A 340 -17.40 1.86 -10.93
CA PRO A 340 -17.14 1.50 -9.54
C PRO A 340 -17.68 0.12 -9.15
N HIS A 341 -16.85 -0.66 -8.45
CA HIS A 341 -17.20 -1.98 -7.90
C HIS A 341 -17.27 -1.95 -6.37
N GLN A 342 -18.02 -2.91 -5.83
CA GLN A 342 -18.07 -3.24 -4.43
C GLN A 342 -17.38 -4.59 -4.22
N LEU A 343 -16.62 -4.72 -3.14
CA LEU A 343 -16.01 -5.98 -2.75
C LEU A 343 -17.03 -6.90 -2.09
N ILE A 344 -16.95 -8.18 -2.41
CA ILE A 344 -17.65 -9.28 -1.75
C ILE A 344 -16.59 -10.09 -1.03
N GLN A 345 -16.53 -9.94 0.29
CA GLN A 345 -15.50 -10.56 1.11
C GLN A 345 -15.86 -12.03 1.36
N TYR A 346 -14.86 -12.89 1.30
CA TYR A 346 -15.07 -14.28 1.68
C TYR A 346 -15.17 -14.44 3.21
N SER A 347 -16.07 -15.33 3.64
CA SER A 347 -16.35 -15.58 5.05
C SER A 347 -15.16 -16.09 5.88
N THR A 348 -14.07 -16.62 5.28
CA THR A 348 -12.83 -16.91 6.01
C THR A 348 -11.86 -15.73 5.95
N SER A 349 -11.95 -14.89 6.98
CA SER A 349 -10.99 -13.83 7.24
C SER A 349 -9.54 -14.38 7.27
N GLY A 350 -8.66 -13.83 6.44
CA GLY A 350 -7.21 -14.10 6.49
C GLY A 350 -6.65 -15.07 5.44
N GLY A 351 -7.46 -15.55 4.49
CA GLY A 351 -6.98 -16.37 3.37
C GLY A 351 -6.09 -15.61 2.36
N THR A 352 -5.34 -16.35 1.54
CA THR A 352 -4.55 -15.81 0.40
C THR A 352 -5.44 -15.68 -0.83
N GLY A 353 -5.46 -14.51 -1.48
CA GLY A 353 -6.27 -14.22 -2.68
C GLY A 353 -7.05 -12.91 -2.58
N ASN A 354 -7.49 -12.41 -3.73
CA ASN A 354 -8.30 -11.20 -3.87
C ASN A 354 -9.79 -11.50 -3.61
N ASP A 355 -10.49 -10.58 -2.97
CA ASP A 355 -11.94 -10.67 -2.81
C ASP A 355 -12.62 -10.58 -4.18
N ALA A 356 -13.83 -11.13 -4.29
CA ALA A 356 -14.61 -10.94 -5.51
C ALA A 356 -15.06 -9.48 -5.63
N GLU A 357 -15.21 -9.01 -6.86
CA GLU A 357 -15.62 -7.64 -7.17
C GLU A 357 -16.92 -7.67 -7.94
N ALA A 358 -17.87 -6.82 -7.57
CA ALA A 358 -19.17 -6.79 -8.21
C ALA A 358 -19.73 -5.38 -8.36
N ALA A 359 -20.51 -5.19 -9.42
CA ALA A 359 -21.15 -3.93 -9.72
C ALA A 359 -22.56 -4.15 -10.23
N LEU A 360 -23.41 -3.15 -10.05
CA LEU A 360 -24.73 -3.07 -10.66
C LEU A 360 -24.81 -1.75 -11.43
N TYR A 361 -25.55 -1.73 -12.53
CA TYR A 361 -25.82 -0.55 -13.34
C TYR A 361 -27.28 -0.58 -13.80
N VAL A 362 -27.94 0.57 -13.84
CA VAL A 362 -29.34 0.67 -14.27
C VAL A 362 -29.44 1.64 -15.43
N GLU A 363 -30.00 1.18 -16.55
CA GLU A 363 -30.31 2.00 -17.71
C GLU A 363 -31.76 1.76 -18.12
N GLY A 364 -32.60 2.80 -18.04
CA GLY A 364 -34.02 2.68 -18.31
C GLY A 364 -34.67 1.63 -17.40
N THR A 365 -35.22 0.57 -18.01
CA THR A 365 -35.92 -0.53 -17.33
C THR A 365 -35.07 -1.78 -17.17
N THR A 366 -33.76 -1.69 -17.45
CA THR A 366 -32.84 -2.82 -17.40
C THR A 366 -31.85 -2.64 -16.27
N LEU A 367 -31.73 -3.67 -15.44
CA LEU A 367 -30.64 -3.82 -14.48
C LEU A 367 -29.54 -4.66 -15.12
N TYR A 368 -28.34 -4.13 -15.18
CA TYR A 368 -27.13 -4.87 -15.48
C TYR A 368 -26.38 -5.19 -14.19
N GLY A 369 -25.73 -6.34 -14.15
CA GLY A 369 -24.86 -6.70 -13.04
C GLY A 369 -23.64 -7.46 -13.50
N HIS A 370 -22.53 -7.24 -12.79
CA HIS A 370 -21.24 -7.82 -13.08
C HIS A 370 -20.62 -8.40 -11.83
N VAL A 371 -19.97 -9.56 -11.94
CA VAL A 371 -19.16 -10.14 -10.87
C VAL A 371 -17.93 -10.82 -11.43
N LEU A 372 -16.77 -10.51 -10.84
CA LEU A 372 -15.50 -11.20 -11.07
C LEU A 372 -15.10 -11.95 -9.80
N SER A 373 -14.99 -13.27 -9.89
CA SER A 373 -14.45 -14.10 -8.80
C SER A 373 -13.03 -14.57 -9.11
N MET A 374 -12.15 -14.40 -8.12
CA MET A 374 -10.72 -14.73 -8.23
C MET A 374 -10.24 -15.72 -7.16
N LEU A 375 -11.03 -15.94 -6.10
CA LEU A 375 -10.60 -16.77 -4.98
C LEU A 375 -10.93 -18.24 -5.18
N HIS A 376 -12.20 -18.55 -5.46
CA HIS A 376 -12.65 -19.93 -5.61
C HIS A 376 -12.51 -20.45 -7.04
N MET A 377 -12.59 -19.54 -8.03
CA MET A 377 -12.44 -19.85 -9.46
C MET A 377 -13.33 -21.04 -9.84
N ASN A 378 -14.60 -21.00 -9.40
CA ASN A 378 -15.54 -22.11 -9.48
C ASN A 378 -16.89 -21.63 -10.03
N GLU A 379 -17.28 -22.18 -11.17
CA GLU A 379 -18.45 -21.77 -11.96
C GLU A 379 -19.77 -21.79 -11.18
N LYS A 380 -19.85 -22.64 -10.14
CA LYS A 380 -21.05 -22.77 -9.29
C LYS A 380 -21.25 -21.60 -8.34
N GLU A 381 -20.26 -20.76 -8.13
CA GLU A 381 -20.35 -19.68 -7.14
C GLU A 381 -21.34 -18.57 -7.55
N PHE A 382 -21.63 -18.45 -8.84
CA PHE A 382 -22.59 -17.48 -9.37
C PHE A 382 -24.04 -17.92 -9.25
N GLN A 383 -24.33 -19.14 -8.76
CA GLN A 383 -25.71 -19.60 -8.61
C GLN A 383 -25.96 -20.48 -7.38
N PRO A 384 -27.15 -20.37 -6.75
CA PRO A 384 -28.11 -19.29 -6.98
C PRO A 384 -27.56 -17.95 -6.47
N PHE A 385 -27.98 -16.87 -7.11
CA PHE A 385 -27.81 -15.52 -6.56
C PHE A 385 -29.19 -14.90 -6.30
N ALA A 386 -29.24 -13.89 -5.45
CA ALA A 386 -30.49 -13.25 -5.07
C ALA A 386 -30.52 -11.78 -5.49
N LEU A 387 -31.69 -11.31 -5.91
CA LEU A 387 -32.00 -9.88 -6.04
C LEU A 387 -32.94 -9.46 -4.91
N ARG A 388 -32.80 -8.23 -4.43
CA ARG A 388 -33.68 -7.62 -3.43
C ARG A 388 -33.96 -6.16 -3.78
N LEU A 389 -35.20 -5.73 -3.60
CA LEU A 389 -35.66 -4.37 -3.90
C LEU A 389 -35.93 -3.60 -2.61
N ASN A 390 -35.58 -2.31 -2.61
CA ASN A 390 -35.89 -1.37 -1.53
C ASN A 390 -35.48 -1.85 -0.12
N GLU A 391 -34.43 -2.69 -0.04
CA GLU A 391 -33.95 -3.32 1.20
C GLU A 391 -35.03 -4.10 1.95
N ASN A 392 -36.06 -4.59 1.25
CA ASN A 392 -37.15 -5.37 1.83
C ASN A 392 -36.94 -6.86 1.56
N ASP A 393 -36.77 -7.65 2.62
CA ASP A 393 -36.57 -9.10 2.51
C ASP A 393 -37.75 -9.81 1.82
N GLU A 394 -38.97 -9.27 1.90
CA GLU A 394 -40.16 -9.81 1.19
C GLU A 394 -40.06 -9.65 -0.34
N THR A 395 -39.17 -8.79 -0.83
CA THR A 395 -38.90 -8.59 -2.26
C THR A 395 -37.65 -9.34 -2.73
N THR A 396 -37.21 -10.34 -1.96
CA THR A 396 -36.03 -11.13 -2.30
C THR A 396 -36.40 -12.25 -3.28
N MET A 397 -35.80 -12.24 -4.47
CA MET A 397 -35.93 -13.31 -5.46
C MET A 397 -34.63 -14.09 -5.56
N GLY A 398 -34.70 -15.41 -5.42
CA GLY A 398 -33.59 -16.31 -5.75
C GLY A 398 -33.61 -16.67 -7.23
N LEU A 399 -32.49 -16.50 -7.92
CA LEU A 399 -32.34 -16.81 -9.34
C LEU A 399 -31.42 -18.01 -9.54
N ARG A 400 -31.84 -18.93 -10.42
CA ARG A 400 -31.02 -20.04 -10.91
C ARG A 400 -30.82 -19.94 -12.43
N LEU A 401 -29.78 -20.60 -12.92
CA LEU A 401 -29.51 -20.67 -14.35
C LEU A 401 -30.34 -21.78 -15.01
N VAL A 402 -30.85 -21.50 -16.20
CA VAL A 402 -31.46 -22.46 -17.12
C VAL A 402 -30.97 -22.20 -18.55
N THR A 403 -31.02 -23.21 -19.41
CA THR A 403 -30.75 -23.03 -20.85
C THR A 403 -32.04 -23.13 -21.65
N VAL A 404 -32.09 -22.48 -22.80
CA VAL A 404 -33.24 -22.52 -23.71
C VAL A 404 -32.74 -22.96 -25.08
N ASP A 405 -33.39 -23.97 -25.66
CA ASP A 405 -33.08 -24.43 -27.01
C ASP A 405 -33.67 -23.50 -28.10
N LYS A 406 -33.36 -23.78 -29.37
CA LYS A 406 -33.84 -23.00 -30.51
C LYS A 406 -35.37 -22.95 -30.67
N ASN A 407 -36.09 -23.89 -30.04
CA ASN A 407 -37.54 -23.95 -30.07
C ASN A 407 -38.17 -23.29 -28.83
N GLY A 408 -37.35 -22.70 -27.95
CA GLY A 408 -37.81 -22.09 -26.70
C GLY A 408 -37.94 -23.07 -25.54
N ASN A 409 -37.57 -24.35 -25.69
CA ASN A 409 -37.73 -25.33 -24.61
C ASN A 409 -36.69 -25.08 -23.51
N ILE A 410 -37.16 -25.10 -22.27
CA ILE A 410 -36.37 -24.80 -21.08
C ILE A 410 -35.74 -26.09 -20.56
N ASN A 411 -34.42 -26.08 -20.42
CA ASN A 411 -33.66 -27.11 -19.71
C ASN A 411 -33.16 -26.56 -18.37
N LYS A 412 -33.81 -27.02 -17.29
CA LYS A 412 -33.47 -26.68 -15.90
C LYS A 412 -32.24 -27.44 -15.40
N ASP A 413 -31.90 -28.57 -16.00
CA ASP A 413 -30.76 -29.41 -15.67
C ASP A 413 -29.58 -29.13 -16.61
N CYS A 414 -29.36 -27.85 -16.92
CA CYS A 414 -28.24 -27.42 -17.74
C CYS A 414 -26.89 -27.63 -17.05
N LYS A 415 -25.84 -27.89 -17.85
CA LYS A 415 -24.47 -27.99 -17.33
C LYS A 415 -24.00 -26.62 -16.86
N ILE A 416 -23.50 -26.57 -15.63
CA ILE A 416 -23.07 -25.33 -14.94
C ILE A 416 -21.74 -25.50 -14.20
N ASN A 417 -21.04 -26.59 -14.46
CA ASN A 417 -19.79 -26.96 -13.80
C ASN A 417 -18.93 -27.83 -14.71
N ASN A 418 -17.63 -27.85 -14.43
CA ASN A 418 -16.65 -28.50 -15.30
C ASN A 418 -16.81 -28.01 -16.75
N LEU A 419 -17.01 -26.71 -16.90
CA LEU A 419 -17.13 -26.07 -18.20
C LEU A 419 -15.73 -25.93 -18.79
N ASP A 420 -15.65 -25.97 -20.12
CA ASP A 420 -14.40 -25.66 -20.79
C ASP A 420 -14.20 -24.14 -20.77
N ALA A 421 -12.97 -23.67 -21.02
CA ALA A 421 -12.73 -22.24 -21.17
C ALA A 421 -13.61 -21.67 -22.29
N GLY A 422 -14.36 -20.61 -21.97
CA GLY A 422 -15.32 -20.03 -22.91
C GLY A 422 -16.44 -19.24 -22.21
N THR A 423 -17.32 -18.66 -23.03
CA THR A 423 -18.46 -17.85 -22.59
C THR A 423 -19.76 -18.60 -22.89
N TYR A 424 -20.63 -18.69 -21.88
CA TYR A 424 -21.87 -19.46 -21.90
C TYR A 424 -23.05 -18.55 -21.56
N GLU A 425 -24.13 -18.58 -22.35
CA GLU A 425 -25.36 -17.81 -22.09
C GLU A 425 -26.40 -18.68 -21.38
N TYR A 426 -27.05 -18.11 -20.37
CA TYR A 426 -28.11 -18.70 -19.57
C TYR A 426 -29.27 -17.72 -19.41
N TYR A 427 -30.43 -18.24 -19.03
CA TYR A 427 -31.60 -17.48 -18.62
C TYR A 427 -31.77 -17.53 -17.11
N LEU A 428 -32.30 -16.44 -16.53
CA LEU A 428 -32.48 -16.27 -15.10
C LEU A 428 -33.89 -16.67 -14.68
N TRP A 429 -34.02 -17.86 -14.09
CA TRP A 429 -35.28 -18.44 -13.63
C TRP A 429 -35.48 -18.21 -12.12
N ASP A 430 -36.66 -17.76 -11.71
CA ASP A 430 -37.02 -17.66 -10.28
C ASP A 430 -37.14 -19.04 -9.63
N LEU A 431 -36.18 -19.30 -8.72
CA LEU A 431 -36.01 -20.54 -7.99
C LEU A 431 -37.27 -20.95 -7.21
N ASN A 432 -38.06 -19.98 -6.75
CA ASN A 432 -39.20 -20.19 -5.86
C ASN A 432 -40.56 -20.01 -6.53
N SER A 433 -40.60 -19.78 -7.85
CA SER A 433 -41.82 -19.53 -8.63
C SER A 433 -42.86 -20.65 -8.56
N GLY A 434 -42.44 -21.90 -8.37
CA GLY A 434 -43.31 -23.08 -8.45
C GLY A 434 -43.86 -23.38 -9.87
N SER A 435 -43.42 -22.65 -10.90
CA SER A 435 -43.94 -22.78 -12.27
C SER A 435 -43.57 -24.12 -12.93
N SER A 436 -44.53 -24.69 -13.65
CA SER A 436 -44.35 -25.87 -14.50
C SER A 436 -44.00 -25.54 -15.94
N ALA A 437 -43.76 -24.27 -16.29
CA ALA A 437 -43.43 -23.84 -17.65
C ALA A 437 -42.27 -24.68 -18.22
N THR A 438 -42.46 -25.11 -19.46
CA THR A 438 -41.52 -25.95 -20.22
C THR A 438 -40.97 -25.20 -21.43
N ASN A 439 -41.61 -24.12 -21.83
CA ASN A 439 -41.17 -23.24 -22.91
C ASN A 439 -41.08 -21.79 -22.40
N ILE A 440 -40.10 -21.03 -22.90
CA ILE A 440 -39.91 -19.61 -22.52
C ILE A 440 -41.08 -18.72 -22.93
N ASN A 441 -41.88 -19.15 -23.91
CA ASN A 441 -43.06 -18.44 -24.38
C ASN A 441 -44.33 -18.80 -23.59
N ASP A 442 -44.25 -19.69 -22.60
CA ASP A 442 -45.38 -19.98 -21.71
C ASP A 442 -45.71 -18.73 -20.88
N ASP A 443 -46.99 -18.40 -20.73
CA ASP A 443 -47.44 -17.17 -20.03
C ASP A 443 -46.96 -17.09 -18.57
N ASP A 444 -46.73 -18.24 -17.94
CA ASP A 444 -46.25 -18.37 -16.57
C ASP A 444 -44.73 -18.56 -16.46
N ALA A 445 -43.97 -18.47 -17.56
CA ALA A 445 -42.52 -18.64 -17.55
C ALA A 445 -41.83 -17.57 -16.67
N PRO A 446 -41.25 -17.95 -15.51
CA PRO A 446 -40.70 -17.04 -14.53
C PRO A 446 -39.23 -16.69 -14.84
N ILE A 447 -38.99 -16.31 -16.09
CA ILE A 447 -37.67 -15.87 -16.59
C ILE A 447 -37.60 -14.35 -16.55
N TYR A 448 -36.64 -13.80 -15.82
CA TYR A 448 -36.54 -12.35 -15.57
C TYR A 448 -35.38 -11.68 -16.30
N GLY A 449 -34.53 -12.46 -16.97
CA GLY A 449 -33.32 -11.94 -17.57
C GLY A 449 -32.42 -13.00 -18.16
N ARG A 450 -31.21 -12.59 -18.50
CA ARG A 450 -30.16 -13.42 -19.11
C ARG A 450 -28.82 -13.18 -18.44
N MET A 451 -27.93 -14.16 -18.50
CA MET A 451 -26.61 -14.10 -17.87
C MET A 451 -25.56 -14.78 -18.75
N TYR A 452 -24.44 -14.10 -18.96
CA TYR A 452 -23.22 -14.67 -19.48
C TYR A 452 -22.31 -15.10 -18.34
N LEU A 453 -21.78 -16.32 -18.43
CA LEU A 453 -20.72 -16.84 -17.58
C LEU A 453 -19.49 -17.12 -18.44
N THR A 454 -18.37 -16.47 -18.13
CA THR A 454 -17.09 -16.71 -18.78
C THR A 454 -16.13 -17.44 -17.83
N VAL A 455 -15.68 -18.60 -18.27
CA VAL A 455 -14.69 -19.44 -17.56
C VAL A 455 -13.32 -19.18 -18.16
N ARG A 456 -12.39 -18.67 -17.35
CA ARG A 456 -11.01 -18.39 -17.78
C ARG A 456 -10.05 -19.42 -17.20
N GLN A 457 -9.28 -20.05 -18.08
CA GLN A 457 -8.25 -21.01 -17.73
C GLN A 457 -6.91 -20.66 -18.39
N THR A 458 -5.82 -21.09 -17.80
CA THR A 458 -4.49 -21.07 -18.42
C THR A 458 -4.44 -22.04 -19.60
N ALA A 459 -3.38 -21.97 -20.41
CA ALA A 459 -3.19 -22.89 -21.54
C ALA A 459 -3.13 -24.38 -21.14
N ASP A 460 -2.74 -24.67 -19.89
CA ASP A 460 -2.71 -26.01 -19.28
C ASP A 460 -4.02 -26.39 -18.54
N GLY A 461 -5.08 -25.56 -18.65
CA GLY A 461 -6.41 -25.87 -18.14
C GLY A 461 -6.64 -25.55 -16.65
N LYS A 462 -5.76 -24.77 -16.02
CA LYS A 462 -5.93 -24.33 -14.63
C LYS A 462 -6.85 -23.12 -14.58
N SER A 463 -7.89 -23.14 -13.73
CA SER A 463 -8.76 -21.98 -13.54
C SER A 463 -7.96 -20.75 -13.09
N ILE A 464 -8.26 -19.61 -13.72
CA ILE A 464 -7.67 -18.30 -13.42
C ILE A 464 -8.67 -17.44 -12.65
N SER A 465 -9.90 -17.37 -13.17
CA SER A 465 -11.00 -16.59 -12.64
C SER A 465 -12.26 -16.99 -13.39
N ASP A 466 -13.41 -16.76 -12.77
CA ASP A 466 -14.69 -16.81 -13.46
C ASP A 466 -15.35 -15.43 -13.35
N GLU A 467 -16.04 -15.04 -14.41
CA GLU A 467 -16.63 -13.71 -14.54
C GLU A 467 -18.02 -13.82 -15.14
N MET A 468 -18.96 -13.05 -14.60
CA MET A 468 -20.32 -13.03 -15.12
C MET A 468 -20.84 -11.63 -15.34
N GLU A 469 -21.73 -11.54 -16.30
CA GLU A 469 -22.57 -10.38 -16.55
C GLU A 469 -24.01 -10.84 -16.71
N PHE A 470 -24.97 -10.07 -16.19
CA PHE A 470 -26.38 -10.33 -16.41
C PHE A 470 -27.15 -9.06 -16.72
N GLU A 471 -28.31 -9.24 -17.36
CA GLU A 471 -29.35 -8.24 -17.50
C GLU A 471 -30.66 -8.78 -16.92
N VAL A 472 -31.45 -7.91 -16.28
CA VAL A 472 -32.77 -8.22 -15.71
C VAL A 472 -33.77 -7.14 -16.09
N ASP A 473 -34.97 -7.58 -16.49
CA ASP A 473 -36.12 -6.72 -16.75
C ASP A 473 -36.74 -6.26 -15.43
N LEU A 474 -36.54 -4.98 -15.11
CA LEU A 474 -37.04 -4.38 -13.87
C LEU A 474 -38.55 -4.17 -13.87
N GLU A 475 -39.21 -4.03 -15.03
CA GLU A 475 -40.67 -3.93 -15.08
C GLU A 475 -41.30 -5.28 -14.76
N LYS A 476 -40.77 -6.35 -15.35
CA LYS A 476 -41.21 -7.71 -15.05
C LYS A 476 -40.93 -8.08 -13.59
N LEU A 477 -39.76 -7.70 -13.06
CA LEU A 477 -39.39 -7.94 -11.67
C LEU A 477 -40.27 -7.15 -10.69
N ALA A 478 -40.51 -5.86 -10.94
CA ALA A 478 -41.38 -5.03 -10.10
C ALA A 478 -42.82 -5.58 -10.07
N LYS A 479 -43.35 -5.96 -11.24
CA LYS A 479 -44.69 -6.56 -11.36
C LYS A 479 -44.83 -7.85 -10.54
N HIS A 480 -43.78 -8.67 -10.46
CA HIS A 480 -43.80 -9.90 -9.64
C HIS A 480 -44.03 -9.60 -8.15
N PHE A 481 -43.53 -8.47 -7.66
CA PHE A 481 -43.66 -8.05 -6.27
C PHE A 481 -44.80 -7.05 -6.03
N ASP A 482 -45.70 -6.88 -6.99
CA ASP A 482 -46.77 -5.86 -6.97
C ASP A 482 -46.24 -4.44 -6.70
N LEU A 483 -45.07 -4.11 -7.26
CA LEU A 483 -44.44 -2.80 -7.18
C LEU A 483 -44.58 -2.01 -8.49
N ASP A 484 -44.63 -0.69 -8.37
CA ASP A 484 -44.45 0.21 -9.52
C ASP A 484 -42.96 0.25 -9.90
N PRO A 485 -42.57 0.10 -11.18
CA PRO A 485 -41.18 0.22 -11.61
C PRO A 485 -40.52 1.55 -11.21
N THR A 486 -41.31 2.61 -11.04
CA THR A 486 -40.83 3.93 -10.58
C THR A 486 -40.54 4.00 -9.08
N ASP A 487 -40.98 3.01 -8.31
CA ASP A 487 -40.77 2.90 -6.86
C ASP A 487 -39.52 2.07 -6.49
N LEU A 488 -38.73 1.65 -7.48
CA LEU A 488 -37.45 0.98 -7.27
C LEU A 488 -36.39 2.00 -6.82
N LYS A 489 -36.27 2.23 -5.51
CA LYS A 489 -35.33 3.19 -4.92
C LYS A 489 -33.94 2.60 -4.73
N MET A 490 -33.88 1.31 -4.39
CA MET A 490 -32.63 0.57 -4.25
C MET A 490 -32.79 -0.83 -4.83
N ILE A 491 -31.78 -1.29 -5.54
CA ILE A 491 -31.71 -2.65 -6.06
C ILE A 491 -30.41 -3.26 -5.52
N GLN A 492 -30.50 -4.49 -5.03
CA GLN A 492 -29.38 -5.19 -4.42
C GLN A 492 -29.23 -6.58 -4.99
N ALA A 493 -27.99 -7.04 -5.14
CA ALA A 493 -27.65 -8.40 -5.54
C ALA A 493 -26.78 -9.07 -4.47
N LYS A 494 -27.06 -10.34 -4.16
CA LYS A 494 -26.25 -11.16 -3.27
C LYS A 494 -25.83 -12.46 -3.93
N TYR A 495 -24.53 -12.73 -3.95
CA TYR A 495 -23.93 -13.92 -4.52
C TYR A 495 -23.57 -14.87 -3.39
N ILE A 496 -24.55 -15.71 -3.01
CA ILE A 496 -24.57 -16.44 -1.74
C ILE A 496 -23.38 -17.39 -1.58
N ASN A 497 -22.89 -17.96 -2.68
CA ASN A 497 -21.75 -18.88 -2.67
C ASN A 497 -20.39 -18.17 -2.75
N ILE A 498 -20.38 -16.84 -2.93
CA ILE A 498 -19.16 -16.00 -2.92
C ILE A 498 -19.00 -15.30 -1.57
N GLY A 499 -20.06 -14.63 -1.09
CA GLY A 499 -20.01 -13.89 0.16
C GLY A 499 -21.38 -13.49 0.70
N ASN A 500 -21.37 -12.80 1.84
CA ASN A 500 -22.60 -12.44 2.55
C ASN A 500 -23.11 -11.04 2.23
N GLU A 501 -22.28 -10.24 1.56
CA GLU A 501 -22.49 -8.85 1.21
C GLU A 501 -23.60 -8.69 0.16
N TRP A 502 -24.33 -7.58 0.27
CA TRP A 502 -25.27 -7.12 -0.73
C TRP A 502 -24.63 -6.00 -1.54
N VAL A 503 -24.44 -6.25 -2.83
CA VAL A 503 -23.99 -5.23 -3.79
C VAL A 503 -25.19 -4.38 -4.15
N SER A 504 -25.07 -3.07 -3.98
CA SER A 504 -26.23 -2.17 -4.06
C SER A 504 -26.08 -1.08 -5.13
N ILE A 505 -27.20 -0.69 -5.74
CA ILE A 505 -27.31 0.49 -6.61
C ILE A 505 -28.61 1.25 -6.33
N ALA A 506 -28.60 2.56 -6.55
CA ALA A 506 -29.82 3.36 -6.56
C ALA A 506 -30.67 2.98 -7.78
N GLY A 507 -31.96 2.69 -7.58
CA GLY A 507 -32.85 2.36 -8.70
C GLY A 507 -33.32 3.59 -9.49
N THR A 508 -34.39 3.41 -10.26
CA THR A 508 -34.91 4.41 -11.21
C THR A 508 -35.73 5.49 -10.49
N SER A 509 -35.10 6.59 -10.05
CA SER A 509 -35.84 7.75 -9.55
C SER A 509 -36.42 8.56 -10.72
N THR A 510 -37.74 8.75 -10.73
CA THR A 510 -38.47 9.58 -11.70
C THR A 510 -38.19 11.07 -11.47
N GLY A 511 -37.10 11.55 -12.06
CA GLY A 511 -36.87 12.97 -12.33
C GLY A 511 -36.28 13.11 -13.72
N THR A 512 -37.01 13.75 -14.63
CA THR A 512 -36.62 14.04 -16.02
C THR A 512 -35.12 14.27 -16.19
N TRP A 513 -34.46 13.36 -16.92
CA TRP A 513 -33.09 13.45 -17.42
C TRP A 513 -31.99 13.64 -16.34
N MET A 514 -31.52 12.54 -15.76
CA MET A 514 -30.11 12.29 -15.37
C MET A 514 -30.00 10.87 -14.77
N GLY A 515 -29.93 9.85 -15.63
CA GLY A 515 -29.83 8.44 -15.22
C GLY A 515 -28.39 7.95 -15.19
N ILE A 516 -27.53 8.58 -14.39
CA ILE A 516 -26.26 7.97 -13.97
C ILE A 516 -26.42 7.66 -12.47
N SER A 517 -27.05 6.54 -12.15
CA SER A 517 -27.09 6.01 -10.78
C SER A 517 -25.73 5.41 -10.45
N LEU A 518 -24.76 6.27 -10.12
CA LEU A 518 -23.42 5.84 -9.70
C LEU A 518 -23.51 4.96 -8.44
N CYS A 519 -23.04 3.71 -8.53
CA CYS A 519 -22.54 2.96 -7.37
C CYS A 519 -21.49 3.75 -6.57
N GLY A 520 -20.92 4.84 -7.12
CA GLY A 520 -19.96 5.72 -6.45
C GLY A 520 -20.43 6.37 -5.15
N LEU A 521 -21.74 6.53 -4.90
CA LEU A 521 -22.19 6.99 -3.57
C LEU A 521 -21.83 5.98 -2.47
N SER A 522 -21.69 4.68 -2.77
CA SER A 522 -21.32 3.68 -1.78
C SER A 522 -19.82 3.61 -1.50
N VAL A 523 -18.88 4.07 -2.32
CA VAL A 523 -17.45 4.01 -1.91
C VAL A 523 -17.18 5.00 -0.77
N LEU A 524 -17.59 6.27 -0.92
CA LEU A 524 -17.50 7.26 0.15
C LEU A 524 -18.50 7.01 1.29
N ALA A 525 -19.72 6.54 0.99
CA ALA A 525 -20.68 6.21 2.04
C ALA A 525 -20.31 4.94 2.79
N VAL A 526 -19.71 3.90 2.21
CA VAL A 526 -19.22 2.70 2.92
C VAL A 526 -18.04 3.07 3.81
N LEU A 527 -17.08 3.85 3.31
CA LEU A 527 -15.99 4.40 4.14
C LEU A 527 -16.53 5.29 5.29
N TRP A 528 -17.61 6.05 5.05
CA TRP A 528 -18.26 6.88 6.08
C TRP A 528 -19.19 6.11 7.04
N PHE A 529 -19.91 5.09 6.57
CA PHE A 529 -20.83 4.26 7.36
C PHE A 529 -20.06 3.30 8.26
N ARG A 530 -18.95 2.75 7.78
CA ARG A 530 -18.06 1.93 8.60
C ARG A 530 -17.37 2.76 9.71
N ARG A 531 -17.01 4.04 9.43
CA ARG A 531 -16.59 5.02 10.46
C ARG A 531 -17.64 5.28 11.56
N LYS A 532 -18.94 5.14 11.30
CA LYS A 532 -20.00 5.35 12.30
C LYS A 532 -20.24 4.15 13.21
N ARG A 533 -20.03 2.92 12.75
CA ARG A 533 -20.16 1.72 13.61
C ARG A 533 -19.04 1.61 14.66
N ALA A 534 -17.88 2.21 14.43
CA ALA A 534 -16.78 2.27 15.39
C ALA A 534 -16.97 3.31 16.53
N LYS A 535 -18.01 4.15 16.48
CA LYS A 535 -18.36 5.10 17.56
C LYS A 535 -19.39 4.56 18.56
N VAL A 536 -19.78 3.29 18.43
CA VAL A 536 -20.58 2.60 19.44
C VAL A 536 -19.73 1.45 19.99
N VAL A 537 -18.79 1.81 20.86
CA VAL A 537 -18.34 1.00 22.00
C VAL A 537 -18.32 1.93 23.21
#